data_AF-M1X2W4-F1
#
_entry.id   AF-M1X2W4-F1
#
_cell.length_a   1.000
_cell.length_b   1.000
_cell.length_c   1.000
_cell.angle_alpha   90.00
_cell.angle_beta   90.00
_cell.angle_gamma   90.00
#
_symmetry.space_group_name_H-M   'P 1'
#
loop_
_entity.id
_entity.type
_entity.pdbx_description
1 polymer ?
#
loop_
_entity_poly.entity_id
_entity_poly.type
_entity_poly.pdbx_seq_one_letter_code
_entity_poly.pdbx_strand_id
1 'polypeptide(L)'
;MTSYTTSSAKAEMSELRRLKGLLPSELQSWVTIEIALEANPPLIRCEEISREQVEIQIDLAKWDNLAIDQRNLLFWHEIARIQNDTIPKDGWEMAALAIGLGGAVGEFWVQDGLLLVLALGLCGISGWRLYQKKAVRRLSKN
;
A
#
# COMPACT_ATOMS: atom_id res chain seq x y z
N MET A 1 -23.43 22.84 32.65
CA MET A 1 -23.03 22.99 31.23
C MET A 1 -21.52 22.82 30.99
N THR A 2 -20.71 22.46 31.99
CA THR A 2 -19.24 22.27 31.88
C THR A 2 -18.79 20.82 31.59
N SER A 3 -19.69 19.85 31.74
CA SER A 3 -19.40 18.42 31.56
C SER A 3 -19.39 17.96 30.10
N TYR A 4 -20.14 18.63 29.22
CA TYR A 4 -20.18 18.29 27.78
C TYR A 4 -18.89 18.70 27.07
N THR A 5 -18.32 19.85 27.45
CA THR A 5 -17.08 20.40 26.87
C THR A 5 -15.85 19.55 27.19
N THR A 6 -15.78 18.98 28.40
CA THR A 6 -14.69 18.08 28.80
C THR A 6 -14.83 16.67 28.21
N SER A 7 -16.06 16.21 27.94
CA SER A 7 -16.30 14.94 27.24
C SER A 7 -15.93 15.00 25.76
N SER A 8 -16.23 16.12 25.08
CA SER A 8 -15.85 16.35 23.67
C SER A 8 -14.33 16.36 23.50
N ALA A 9 -13.61 17.14 24.30
CA ALA A 9 -12.15 17.21 24.24
C ALA A 9 -11.46 15.85 24.49
N LYS A 10 -12.02 15.01 25.38
CA LYS A 10 -11.49 13.67 25.64
C LYS A 10 -11.77 12.70 24.48
N ALA A 11 -12.93 12.82 23.83
CA ALA A 11 -13.27 12.07 22.63
C ALA A 11 -12.37 12.47 21.46
N GLU A 12 -12.18 13.77 21.23
CA GLU A 12 -11.27 14.35 20.22
C GLU A 12 -9.83 13.84 20.38
N MET A 13 -9.32 13.81 21.63
CA MET A 13 -7.98 13.33 21.94
C MET A 13 -7.83 11.81 21.76
N SER A 14 -8.92 11.05 21.94
CA SER A 14 -8.95 9.61 21.67
C SER A 14 -9.03 9.28 20.17
N GLU A 15 -9.75 10.10 19.39
CA GLU A 15 -9.85 10.02 17.93
C GLU A 15 -8.49 10.33 17.27
N LEU A 16 -7.82 11.40 17.71
CA LEU A 16 -6.45 11.74 17.27
C LEU A 16 -5.47 10.59 17.53
N ARG A 17 -5.55 9.95 18.70
CA ARG A 17 -4.71 8.81 19.03
C ARG A 17 -5.04 7.59 18.15
N ARG A 18 -6.32 7.36 17.80
CA ARG A 18 -6.72 6.30 16.85
C ARG A 18 -6.16 6.57 15.46
N LEU A 19 -6.31 7.80 14.95
CA LEU A 19 -5.82 8.18 13.63
C LEU A 19 -4.28 8.09 13.54
N LYS A 20 -3.57 8.48 14.60
CA LYS A 20 -2.12 8.24 14.73
C LYS A 20 -1.75 6.76 14.74
N GLY A 21 -2.58 5.91 15.36
CA GLY A 21 -2.38 4.46 15.34
C GLY A 21 -2.70 3.80 13.99
N LEU A 22 -3.51 4.44 13.13
CA LEU A 22 -3.81 3.98 11.78
C LEU A 22 -2.74 4.37 10.76
N LEU A 23 -1.85 5.31 11.09
CA LEU A 23 -0.74 5.70 10.22
C LEU A 23 0.34 4.59 10.18
N PRO A 24 0.78 4.17 8.97
CA PRO A 24 1.98 3.37 8.79
C PRO A 24 3.19 4.01 9.48
N SER A 25 4.08 3.20 10.07
CA SER A 25 5.24 3.65 10.84
C SER A 25 6.17 4.58 10.07
N GLU A 26 6.24 4.44 8.74
CA GLU A 26 7.07 5.28 7.89
C GLU A 26 6.52 6.71 7.81
N LEU A 27 5.20 6.87 7.72
CA LEU A 27 4.56 8.18 7.58
C LEU A 27 4.49 8.95 8.91
N GLN A 28 4.61 8.28 10.06
CA GLN A 28 4.52 8.92 11.37
C GLN A 28 5.61 9.98 11.61
N SER A 29 6.77 9.87 10.94
CA SER A 29 7.84 10.88 11.07
C SER A 29 7.62 12.14 10.24
N TRP A 30 6.72 12.12 9.27
CA TRP A 30 6.55 13.21 8.28
C TRP A 30 5.10 13.68 8.13
N VAL A 31 4.14 12.96 8.73
CA VAL A 31 2.72 13.33 8.78
C VAL A 31 2.31 13.73 10.18
N THR A 32 1.91 14.99 10.35
CA THR A 32 1.30 15.50 11.59
C THR A 32 -0.22 15.56 11.43
N ILE A 33 -0.96 15.09 12.44
CA ILE A 33 -2.44 15.18 12.46
C ILE A 33 -2.84 16.23 13.49
N GLU A 34 -3.58 17.24 13.03
CA GLU A 34 -4.07 18.35 13.84
C GLU A 34 -5.59 18.53 13.72
N ILE A 35 -6.17 19.28 14.65
CA ILE A 35 -7.60 19.62 14.66
C ILE A 35 -7.79 20.89 13.85
N ALA A 36 -8.75 20.90 12.92
CA ALA A 36 -9.08 22.11 12.18
C ALA A 36 -9.73 23.15 13.11
N LEU A 37 -9.09 24.32 13.26
CA LEU A 37 -9.53 25.41 14.14
C LEU A 37 -10.27 26.55 13.39
N GLU A 38 -10.45 26.43 12.07
CA GLU A 38 -11.12 27.43 11.24
C GLU A 38 -12.65 27.45 11.47
N ALA A 39 -13.32 28.57 11.12
CA ALA A 39 -14.76 28.76 11.36
C ALA A 39 -15.68 27.89 10.46
N ASN A 40 -15.19 27.43 9.31
CA ASN A 40 -15.86 26.43 8.46
C ASN A 40 -14.84 25.62 7.66
N PRO A 41 -14.08 24.73 8.33
CA PRO A 41 -13.04 23.97 7.66
C PRO A 41 -13.68 22.90 6.76
N PRO A 42 -13.00 22.50 5.66
CA PRO A 42 -13.33 21.27 4.96
C PRO A 42 -13.10 20.06 5.90
N LEU A 43 -13.79 18.95 5.64
CA LEU A 43 -13.79 17.77 6.51
C LEU A 43 -12.37 17.24 6.81
N ILE A 44 -11.54 17.19 5.78
CA ILE A 44 -10.11 16.91 5.84
C ILE A 44 -9.42 17.99 5.01
N ARG A 45 -8.35 18.57 5.53
CA ARG A 45 -7.42 19.42 4.79
C ARG A 45 -6.03 18.82 4.90
N CYS A 46 -5.32 18.75 3.77
CA CYS A 46 -3.90 18.47 3.73
C CYS A 46 -3.16 19.73 3.34
N GLU A 47 -2.18 20.09 4.15
CA GLU A 47 -1.30 21.22 3.92
C GLU A 47 0.15 20.74 3.95
N GLU A 48 0.89 21.01 2.88
CA GLU A 48 2.33 20.71 2.82
C GLU A 48 3.07 21.85 3.51
N ILE A 49 3.50 21.63 4.76
CA ILE A 49 4.30 22.61 5.52
C ILE A 49 5.70 22.72 4.89
N SER A 50 6.24 21.60 4.40
CA SER A 50 7.58 21.51 3.81
C SER A 50 7.70 20.28 2.90
N ARG A 51 8.78 20.23 2.11
CA ARG A 51 9.10 19.12 1.18
C ARG A 51 9.08 17.72 1.79
N GLU A 52 9.25 17.65 3.11
CA GLU A 52 9.29 16.41 3.89
C GLU A 52 8.21 16.40 5.00
N GLN A 53 7.32 17.38 5.08
CA GLN A 53 6.31 17.42 6.16
C GLN A 53 4.94 17.82 5.62
N VAL A 54 3.97 16.95 5.89
CA VAL A 54 2.57 17.14 5.53
C VAL A 54 1.73 17.17 6.80
N GLU A 55 0.88 18.18 6.90
CA GLU A 55 -0.08 18.33 7.98
C GLU A 55 -1.48 17.97 7.51
N ILE A 56 -2.14 17.08 8.24
CA ILE A 56 -3.54 16.70 8.01
C ILE A 56 -4.37 17.34 9.12
N GLN A 57 -5.18 18.32 8.75
CA GLN A 57 -6.14 18.96 9.63
C GLN A 57 -7.52 18.32 9.45
N ILE A 58 -8.15 17.92 10.56
CA ILE A 58 -9.45 17.24 10.54
C ILE A 58 -10.47 18.03 11.35
N ASP A 59 -11.63 18.30 10.75
CA ASP A 59 -12.77 18.89 11.45
C ASP A 59 -13.49 17.80 12.27
N LEU A 60 -13.13 17.70 13.55
CA LEU A 60 -13.67 16.66 14.44
C LEU A 60 -15.19 16.77 14.67
N ALA A 61 -15.76 17.97 14.55
CA ALA A 61 -17.20 18.17 14.73
C ALA A 61 -18.01 17.56 13.58
N LYS A 62 -17.51 17.66 12.34
CA LYS A 62 -18.10 16.97 11.18
C LYS A 62 -17.68 15.50 11.12
N TRP A 63 -16.47 15.18 11.58
CA TRP A 63 -15.91 13.83 11.59
C TRP A 63 -16.71 12.87 12.47
N ASP A 64 -17.14 13.30 13.66
CA ASP A 64 -17.87 12.44 14.59
C ASP A 64 -19.28 12.08 14.09
N ASN A 65 -19.86 12.90 13.20
CA ASN A 65 -21.13 12.61 12.54
C ASN A 65 -21.03 11.48 11.49
N LEU A 66 -19.81 11.05 11.13
CA LEU A 66 -19.59 9.99 10.16
C LEU A 66 -19.42 8.63 10.83
N ALA A 67 -19.91 7.60 10.15
CA ALA A 67 -19.68 6.22 10.56
C ALA A 67 -18.18 5.92 10.60
N ILE A 68 -17.75 5.05 11.52
CA ILE A 68 -16.33 4.77 11.73
C ILE A 68 -15.65 4.20 10.47
N ASP A 69 -16.37 3.41 9.67
CA ASP A 69 -15.86 2.86 8.42
C ASP A 69 -15.63 3.94 7.37
N GLN A 70 -16.53 4.93 7.28
CA GLN A 70 -16.38 6.07 6.36
C GLN A 70 -15.20 6.97 6.77
N ARG A 71 -15.03 7.21 8.08
CA ARG A 71 -13.88 7.93 8.62
C ARG A 71 -12.57 7.25 8.25
N ASN A 72 -12.50 5.93 8.45
CA ASN A 72 -11.32 5.16 8.10
C ASN A 72 -11.04 5.27 6.60
N LEU A 73 -12.03 5.04 5.73
CA LEU A 73 -11.84 5.11 4.28
C LEU A 73 -11.37 6.49 3.80
N LEU A 74 -11.96 7.57 4.32
CA LEU A 74 -11.56 8.94 3.98
C LEU A 74 -10.14 9.24 4.44
N PHE A 75 -9.76 8.77 5.64
CA PHE A 75 -8.40 8.92 6.15
C PHE A 75 -7.38 8.12 5.32
N TRP A 76 -7.70 6.87 4.97
CA TRP A 76 -6.85 6.04 4.10
C TRP A 76 -6.74 6.61 2.69
N HIS A 77 -7.81 7.21 2.16
CA HIS A 77 -7.76 7.89 0.87
C HIS A 77 -6.77 9.05 0.89
N GLU A 78 -6.78 9.85 1.95
CA GLU A 78 -5.88 11.00 2.05
C GLU A 78 -4.42 10.56 2.24
N ILE A 79 -4.18 9.53 3.05
CA ILE A 79 -2.85 8.90 3.16
C ILE A 79 -2.35 8.40 1.80
N ALA A 80 -3.21 7.72 1.04
CA ALA A 80 -2.85 7.20 -0.28
C ALA A 80 -2.52 8.33 -1.26
N ARG A 81 -3.22 9.47 -1.15
CA ARG A 81 -2.93 10.66 -1.95
C ARG A 81 -1.58 11.27 -1.60
N ILE A 82 -1.26 11.38 -0.31
CA ILE A 82 0.05 11.87 0.16
C ILE A 82 1.17 10.95 -0.34
N GLN A 83 1.02 9.63 -0.20
CA GLN A 83 1.99 8.67 -0.72
C GLN A 83 2.15 8.78 -2.24
N ASN A 84 1.07 8.98 -2.98
CA ASN A 84 1.13 9.15 -4.42
C ASN A 84 1.88 10.43 -4.83
N ASP A 85 1.82 11.49 -4.03
CA ASP A 85 2.61 12.71 -4.27
C ASP A 85 4.10 12.55 -3.92
N THR A 86 4.47 11.60 -3.05
CA THR A 86 5.88 11.24 -2.79
C THR A 86 6.52 10.40 -3.91
N ILE A 87 5.74 9.94 -4.90
CA ILE A 87 6.28 9.24 -6.06
C ILE A 87 6.98 10.29 -6.95
N PRO A 88 8.29 10.10 -7.25
CA PRO A 88 9.02 11.05 -8.07
C PRO A 88 8.35 11.18 -9.44
N LYS A 89 7.98 12.40 -9.83
CA LYS A 89 7.32 12.70 -11.12
C LYS A 89 8.33 13.00 -12.23
N ASP A 90 9.60 13.15 -11.88
CA ASP A 90 10.67 13.38 -12.84
C ASP A 90 10.99 12.10 -13.61
N GLY A 91 10.97 12.19 -14.95
CA GLY A 91 11.14 11.03 -15.84
C GLY A 91 12.49 10.30 -15.67
N TRP A 92 13.50 10.98 -15.14
CA TRP A 92 14.81 10.39 -14.83
C TRP A 92 14.80 9.58 -13.53
N GLU A 93 14.15 10.09 -12.48
CA GLU A 93 14.03 9.39 -11.19
C GLU A 93 13.06 8.21 -11.29
N MET A 94 11.97 8.36 -12.07
CA MET A 94 11.09 7.25 -12.41
C MET A 94 11.82 6.15 -13.19
N ALA A 95 12.71 6.51 -14.11
CA ALA A 95 13.52 5.53 -14.82
C ALA A 95 14.48 4.80 -13.87
N ALA A 96 15.14 5.51 -12.95
CA ALA A 96 16.02 4.89 -11.96
C ALA A 96 15.28 3.93 -11.01
N LEU A 97 14.09 4.33 -10.53
CA LEU A 97 13.23 3.49 -9.69
C LEU A 97 12.72 2.27 -10.46
N ALA A 98 12.29 2.45 -11.72
CA ALA A 98 11.86 1.36 -12.59
C ALA A 98 13.00 0.39 -12.93
N ILE A 99 14.23 0.89 -13.13
CA ILE A 99 15.43 0.07 -13.32
C ILE A 99 15.77 -0.71 -12.05
N GLY A 100 15.67 -0.08 -10.87
CA GLY A 100 15.86 -0.76 -9.58
C GLY A 100 14.87 -1.89 -9.35
N LEU A 101 13.58 -1.68 -9.66
CA LEU A 101 12.55 -2.72 -9.61
C LEU A 101 12.74 -3.79 -10.68
N GLY A 102 13.12 -3.40 -11.90
CA GLY A 102 13.45 -4.32 -13.00
C GLY A 102 14.66 -5.19 -12.72
N GLY A 103 15.65 -4.66 -11.97
CA GLY A 103 16.81 -5.40 -11.49
C GLY A 103 16.45 -6.51 -10.51
N ALA A 104 15.59 -6.23 -9.52
CA ALA A 104 15.10 -7.24 -8.59
C ALA A 104 14.32 -8.37 -9.30
N VAL A 105 13.49 -8.03 -10.28
CA VAL A 105 12.78 -9.03 -11.13
C VAL A 105 13.77 -9.81 -12.00
N GLY A 106 14.86 -9.18 -12.46
CA GLY A 106 15.96 -9.82 -13.18
C GLY A 106 16.73 -10.84 -12.32
N GLU A 107 16.95 -10.55 -11.03
CA GLU A 107 17.56 -11.49 -10.09
C GLU A 107 16.65 -12.71 -9.83
N PHE A 108 15.33 -12.49 -9.71
CA PHE A 108 14.36 -13.60 -9.68
C PHE A 108 14.40 -14.45 -10.95
N TRP A 109 14.62 -13.85 -12.12
CA TRP A 109 14.69 -14.56 -13.40
C TRP A 109 15.89 -15.51 -13.51
N VAL A 110 17.05 -15.11 -12.97
CA VAL A 110 18.26 -15.94 -13.05
C VAL A 110 18.22 -17.09 -12.04
N GLN A 111 17.70 -16.84 -10.84
CA GLN A 111 17.67 -17.85 -9.77
C GLN A 111 16.53 -18.87 -9.95
N ASP A 112 15.30 -18.41 -10.18
CA ASP A 112 14.14 -19.30 -10.33
C ASP A 112 13.90 -19.73 -11.78
N GLY A 113 14.33 -18.92 -12.77
CA GLY A 113 14.20 -19.28 -14.18
C GLY A 113 15.09 -20.45 -14.59
N LEU A 114 16.30 -20.56 -14.03
CA LEU A 114 17.16 -21.73 -14.27
C LEU A 114 16.52 -23.02 -13.72
N LEU A 115 15.94 -22.95 -12.53
CA LEU A 115 15.21 -24.06 -11.92
C LEU A 115 13.97 -24.43 -12.74
N LEU A 116 13.24 -23.44 -13.27
CA LEU A 116 12.09 -23.66 -14.14
C LEU A 116 12.47 -24.38 -15.45
N VAL A 117 13.55 -23.95 -16.10
CA VAL A 117 14.04 -24.59 -17.33
C VAL A 117 14.52 -26.02 -17.06
N LEU A 118 15.23 -26.26 -15.95
CA LEU A 118 15.62 -27.61 -15.52
C LEU A 118 14.40 -28.50 -15.23
N ALA A 119 13.38 -27.97 -14.54
CA ALA A 119 12.15 -28.69 -14.27
C ALA A 119 11.40 -29.05 -15.56
N LEU A 120 11.28 -28.11 -16.51
CA LEU A 120 10.69 -28.36 -17.83
C LEU A 120 11.48 -29.40 -18.63
N GLY A 121 12.81 -29.38 -18.56
CA GLY A 121 13.67 -30.39 -19.17
C GLY A 121 13.42 -31.80 -18.59
N LEU A 122 13.38 -31.93 -17.27
CA LEU A 122 13.11 -33.22 -16.60
C LEU A 122 11.69 -33.74 -16.88
N CYS A 123 10.69 -32.86 -16.87
CA CYS A 123 9.30 -33.19 -17.21
C CYS A 123 9.17 -33.58 -18.70
N GLY A 124 9.86 -32.91 -19.61
CA GLY A 124 9.87 -33.23 -21.04
C GLY A 124 10.51 -34.60 -21.33
N ILE A 125 11.68 -34.88 -20.75
CA ILE A 125 12.40 -36.15 -20.95
C ILE A 125 11.62 -37.33 -20.37
N SER A 126 11.01 -37.16 -19.19
CA SER A 126 10.18 -38.20 -18.57
C SER A 126 8.89 -38.47 -19.36
N GLY A 127 8.24 -37.41 -19.86
CA GLY A 127 7.07 -37.51 -20.76
C GLY A 127 7.40 -38.24 -22.07
N TRP A 128 8.53 -37.90 -22.70
CA TRP A 128 8.98 -38.54 -23.94
C TRP A 128 9.25 -40.05 -23.77
N ARG A 129 9.95 -40.43 -22.70
CA ARG A 129 10.18 -41.86 -22.38
C ARG A 129 8.89 -42.62 -22.13
N LEU A 130 7.91 -42.00 -21.45
CA LEU A 130 6.60 -42.61 -21.25
C LEU A 130 5.84 -42.76 -22.58
N TYR A 131 5.90 -41.75 -23.45
CA TYR A 131 5.29 -41.80 -24.78
C TYR A 131 5.84 -42.94 -25.62
N GLN A 132 7.18 -43.08 -25.70
CA GLN A 132 7.81 -44.18 -26.42
C GLN A 132 7.41 -45.55 -25.86
N LYS A 133 7.41 -45.72 -24.54
CA LYS A 133 6.98 -46.99 -23.90
C LYS A 133 5.51 -47.32 -24.21
N LYS A 134 4.63 -46.31 -24.24
CA LYS A 134 3.21 -46.50 -24.61
C LYS A 134 3.05 -46.83 -26.10
N ALA A 135 3.81 -46.18 -26.99
CA ALA A 135 3.76 -46.42 -28.42
C ALA A 135 4.22 -47.85 -28.79
N VAL A 136 5.36 -48.30 -28.22
CA VAL A 136 5.88 -49.66 -28.43
C VAL A 136 4.91 -50.72 -27.91
N ARG A 137 4.33 -50.52 -26.72
CA ARG A 137 3.34 -51.46 -26.14
C ARG A 137 2.07 -51.55 -26.99
N ARG A 138 1.70 -50.49 -27.70
CA ARG A 138 0.52 -50.45 -28.59
C ARG A 138 0.76 -51.22 -29.90
N LEU A 139 1.98 -51.15 -30.44
CA LEU A 139 2.37 -51.89 -31.65
C LEU A 139 2.50 -53.39 -31.40
N SER A 140 2.92 -53.82 -30.20
CA SER A 140 3.01 -55.25 -29.83
C SER A 140 1.64 -55.92 -29.58
N LYS A 141 0.54 -55.15 -29.55
CA LYS A 141 -0.81 -55.66 -29.24
C LYS A 141 -1.70 -55.79 -30.48
N ASN A 142 -1.21 -55.36 -31.63
CA ASN A 142 -1.76 -55.66 -32.97
C ASN A 142 -0.93 -56.77 -33.60
#